data_AF-A0A3D2R660-F1
#
_entry.id   AF-A0A3D2R660-F1
#
_cell.length_a   1.000
_cell.length_b   1.000
_cell.length_c   1.000
_cell.angle_alpha   90.00
_cell.angle_beta   90.00
_cell.angle_gamma   90.00
#
_symmetry.space_group_name_H-M   'P 1'
#
loop_
_entity.id
_entity.type
_entity.pdbx_description
1 polymer ?
#
loop_
_entity_poly.entity_id
_entity_poly.type
_entity_poly.pdbx_seq_one_letter_code
_entity_poly.pdbx_strand_id
1 'polypeptide(L)' 'TAIAEAEKCKEEGVSRTILLNLCGHGNFDMKAYQDYFAGKIVKHELTQEEINRSIAKLQTPLIP' A
#
# COMPACT_ATOMS: atom_id res chain seq x y z
N THR A 1 6.58 12.76 -4.13
CA THR A 1 5.94 11.93 -5.18
C THR A 1 5.69 12.80 -6.40
N ALA A 2 5.41 12.25 -7.58
CA ALA A 2 5.08 13.07 -8.77
C ALA A 2 3.92 14.05 -8.49
N ILE A 3 2.95 13.64 -7.67
CA ILE A 3 1.83 14.47 -7.21
C ILE A 3 2.32 15.63 -6.32
N ALA A 4 3.22 15.37 -5.36
CA ALA A 4 3.75 16.42 -4.49
C ALA A 4 4.55 17.49 -5.27
N GLU A 5 5.33 17.07 -6.28
CA GLU A 5 6.05 18.02 -7.15
C GLU A 5 5.08 18.84 -8.00
N ALA A 6 3.98 18.24 -8.48
CA ALA A 6 2.94 18.95 -9.21
C ALA A 6 2.22 20.00 -8.35
N GLU A 7 1.89 19.68 -7.09
CA GLU A 7 1.30 20.66 -6.16
C GLU A 7 2.28 21.80 -5.85
N LYS A 8 3.57 21.50 -5.65
CA LYS A 8 4.59 22.53 -5.47
C LYS A 8 4.71 23.48 -6.67
N CYS A 9 4.70 22.95 -7.90
CA CYS A 9 4.70 23.77 -9.12
C CYS A 9 3.49 24.70 -9.19
N LYS A 10 2.33 24.22 -8.76
CA LYS A 10 1.09 25.00 -8.69
C LYS A 10 1.16 26.09 -7.63
N GLU A 11 1.67 25.80 -6.44
CA GLU A 11 1.88 26.78 -5.36
C GLU A 11 2.90 27.87 -5.76
N GLU A 12 3.98 27.48 -6.42
CA GLU A 12 5.04 28.39 -6.88
C GLU A 12 4.68 29.15 -8.16
N GLY A 13 3.64 28.71 -8.89
CA GLY A 13 3.27 29.27 -10.20
C GLY A 13 4.29 29.01 -11.31
N VAL A 14 5.12 27.97 -11.19
CA VAL A 14 6.21 27.66 -12.13
C VAL A 14 5.94 26.34 -12.85
N SER A 15 5.94 26.38 -14.18
CA SER A 15 5.86 25.17 -15.00
C SER A 15 7.20 24.43 -15.02
N ARG A 16 7.19 23.15 -14.65
CA ARG A 16 8.37 22.26 -14.69
C ARG A 16 8.04 20.93 -15.36
N THR A 17 9.04 20.29 -15.95
CA THR A 17 8.92 18.92 -16.46
C THR A 17 9.13 17.92 -15.30
N ILE A 18 8.15 17.05 -15.07
CA ILE A 18 8.22 15.98 -14.06
C ILE A 18 8.30 14.64 -14.76
N LEU A 19 9.43 13.95 -14.62
CA LEU A 19 9.61 12.57 -15.09
C LEU A 19 9.33 11.61 -13.93
N LEU A 20 8.47 10.62 -14.17
CA LEU A 20 8.28 9.48 -13.26
C LEU A 20 8.57 8.17 -13.98
N ASN A 21 9.12 7.20 -13.25
CA ASN A 21 9.41 5.87 -13.75
C ASN A 21 8.19 4.94 -13.54
N LEU A 22 7.39 4.75 -14.59
CA LEU A 22 6.30 3.77 -14.60
C LEU A 22 6.85 2.37 -14.94
N CYS A 23 7.48 1.72 -13.98
CA CYS A 23 8.22 0.47 -14.20
C CYS A 23 7.35 -0.80 -14.25
N GLY A 24 6.07 -0.72 -13.89
CA GLY A 24 5.17 -1.88 -13.81
C GLY A 24 3.98 -1.76 -14.76
N HIS A 25 3.56 -2.88 -15.36
CA HIS A 25 2.42 -2.95 -16.28
C HIS A 25 1.08 -3.22 -15.58
N GLY A 26 1.09 -3.74 -14.35
CA GLY A 26 -0.10 -3.92 -13.51
C GLY A 26 -0.96 -5.15 -13.81
N ASN A 27 -0.60 -6.05 -14.73
CA ASN A 27 -1.49 -7.17 -15.13
C ASN A 27 -1.78 -8.11 -13.96
N PHE A 28 -0.81 -8.32 -13.08
CA PHE A 28 -0.98 -9.18 -11.90
C PHE A 28 -1.71 -8.48 -10.75
N ASP A 29 -1.90 -7.17 -10.84
CA ASP A 29 -2.58 -6.34 -9.83
C ASP A 29 -4.06 -6.09 -10.18
N MET A 30 -4.56 -6.63 -11.30
CA MET A 30 -5.93 -6.41 -11.78
C MET A 30 -6.99 -6.77 -10.74
N LYS A 31 -6.77 -7.84 -9.97
CA LYS A 31 -7.68 -8.20 -8.88
C LYS A 31 -7.70 -7.15 -7.76
N ALA A 32 -6.54 -6.61 -7.40
CA ALA A 32 -6.45 -5.56 -6.38
C ALA A 32 -7.17 -4.28 -6.83
N TYR A 33 -7.02 -3.89 -8.11
CA TYR A 33 -7.79 -2.77 -8.65
C TYR A 33 -9.30 -3.02 -8.61
N GLN A 34 -9.76 -4.20 -9.03
CA GLN A 34 -11.18 -4.56 -8.97
C GLN A 34 -11.71 -4.49 -7.54
N ASP A 35 -10.99 -5.02 -6.56
CA ASP A 35 -11.41 -5.00 -5.16
C ASP A 35 -11.41 -3.58 -4.59
N TYR A 36 -10.46 -2.73 -4.99
CA TYR A 36 -10.45 -1.30 -4.64
C TYR A 36 -11.68 -0.59 -5.19
N PHE A 37 -11.96 -0.70 -6.50
CA PHE A 37 -13.11 -0.05 -7.13
C PHE A 37 -14.46 -0.60 -6.65
N ALA A 38 -14.49 -1.87 -6.23
CA ALA A 38 -15.66 -2.47 -5.61
C ALA A 38 -15.81 -2.12 -4.11
N GLY A 39 -14.91 -1.31 -3.54
CA GLY A 39 -14.95 -0.91 -2.13
C GLY A 39 -14.67 -2.05 -1.13
N LYS A 40 -14.04 -3.15 -1.59
CA LYS A 40 -13.76 -4.33 -0.76
C LYS A 40 -12.46 -4.20 0.04
N ILE A 41 -11.57 -3.30 -0.37
CA ILE A 41 -10.34 -3.02 0.39
C ILE A 41 -10.72 -2.19 1.61
N VAL A 42 -10.55 -2.80 2.79
CA VAL A 42 -10.80 -2.15 4.08
C VAL A 42 -9.49 -1.87 4.80
N LYS A 43 -9.46 -0.77 5.56
CA LYS A 43 -8.38 -0.51 6.51
C LYS A 43 -8.54 -1.47 7.69
N HIS A 44 -7.93 -2.63 7.60
CA HIS A 44 -7.88 -3.58 8.71
C HIS A 44 -6.74 -3.18 9.65
N GLU A 45 -7.08 -2.92 10.91
CA GLU A 45 -6.11 -2.73 11.99
C GLU A 45 -6.00 -4.03 12.79
N LEU A 46 -4.78 -4.54 12.91
CA LEU A 46 -4.52 -5.80 13.58
C LEU A 46 -4.67 -5.62 15.09
N THR A 47 -5.62 -6.35 15.68
CA THR A 47 -5.88 -6.26 17.12
C THR A 47 -4.89 -7.11 17.93
N GLN A 48 -4.68 -6.74 19.19
CA GLN A 48 -3.87 -7.54 20.12
C GLN A 48 -4.44 -8.96 20.30
N GLU A 49 -5.76 -9.11 20.23
CA GLU A 49 -6.42 -10.42 20.34
C GLU A 49 -6.07 -11.32 19.15
N GLU A 50 -6.13 -10.80 17.92
CA GLU A 50 -5.75 -11.55 16.71
C GLU A 50 -4.28 -11.97 16.73
N ILE A 51 -3.40 -11.08 17.23
CA ILE A 51 -1.97 -11.37 17.43
C ILE A 51 -1.83 -12.54 18.41
N ASN A 52 -2.43 -12.45 19.60
CA ASN A 52 -2.34 -13.49 20.62
C ASN A 52 -2.89 -14.83 20.11
N ARG A 53 -4.01 -14.79 19.38
CA ARG A 53 -4.62 -15.97 18.76
C ARG A 53 -3.72 -16.61 17.70
N SER A 54 -2.99 -15.80 16.93
CA SER A 54 -2.03 -16.30 15.95
C SER A 54 -0.80 -16.91 16.62
N ILE A 55 -0.25 -16.25 17.66
CA ILE A 55 0.91 -16.74 18.42
C ILE A 55 0.59 -18.09 19.08
N ALA A 56 -0.62 -18.26 19.64
CA ALA A 56 -1.03 -19.51 20.26
C ALA A 56 -1.05 -20.72 19.30
N LYS A 57 -1.04 -20.51 17.98
CA LYS A 57 -0.95 -21.58 16.97
C LYS A 57 0.48 -22.01 16.66
N LEU A 58 1.49 -21.28 17.13
CA LEU A 58 2.88 -21.62 16.88
C LEU A 58 3.27 -22.88 17.68
N GLN A 59 3.83 -23.86 16.98
CA GLN A 59 4.38 -25.10 17.56
C GLN A 59 5.92 -25.11 17.50
N THR A 60 6.53 -23.93 17.45
CA THR A 60 7.98 -23.82 17.33
C THR A 60 8.63 -24.42 18.57
N PRO A 61 9.52 -25.42 18.41
CA PRO A 61 10.21 -26.01 19.54
C PRO A 61 11.12 -24.98 20.21
N LEU A 62 11.19 -25.03 21.54
CA LEU A 62 12.12 -24.22 22.31
C LEU A 62 13.55 -24.66 21.97
N ILE A 63 14.39 -23.70 21.59
CA ILE A 63 15.82 -23.94 21.46
C ILE A 63 16.38 -23.96 22.90
N PRO A 64 17.07 -25.04 23.30
CA PRO A 64 17.65 -25.18 24.64
C PRO A 64 18.76 -24.18 24.93
#